data_AF-A0A7K0FZN3-F1
#
_entry.id   AF-A0A7K0FZN3-F1
#
_cell.length_a   1.000
_cell.length_b   1.000
_cell.length_c   1.000
_cell.angle_alpha   90.00
_cell.angle_beta   90.00
_cell.angle_gamma   90.00
#
_symmetry.space_group_name_H-M   'P 1'
#
loop_
_entity.id
_entity.type
_entity.pdbx_description
1 polymer ?
#
loop_
_entity_poly.entity_id
_entity_poly.type
_entity_poly.pdbx_seq_one_letter_code
_entity_poly.pdbx_strand_id
1 'polypeptide(L)'
;MKTILNKPELVSMLQQQLKDIEILCGEYDQGNEAVISLIAERIMVIFHNTDHSKALLGQLKLSHLEMYCSSEVYNPKSLTNFIGLLKLMHKVGKGWDYTAKLDRSVLTTVSQENWWNNKKVIIDSDGIAFARGKIIKSLANAEPLVLNTSGWTVKDTEGNKSTINPIPETVRQIAFELLESFEHVDLNQESKLHYKL
;
A
#
# COMPACT_ATOMS: atom_id res chain seq x y z
N MET A 1 -25.09 21.06 7.08
CA MET A 1 -25.83 20.00 6.35
C MET A 1 -24.95 18.77 6.29
N LYS A 2 -25.40 17.61 6.80
CA LYS A 2 -24.74 16.33 6.56
C LYS A 2 -25.24 15.84 5.20
N THR A 3 -24.43 15.99 4.15
CA THR A 3 -24.75 15.41 2.84
C THR A 3 -24.71 13.89 3.00
N ILE A 4 -25.87 13.23 2.92
CA ILE A 4 -25.94 11.78 2.91
C ILE A 4 -25.61 11.36 1.49
N LEU A 5 -24.38 10.92 1.25
CA LEU A 5 -23.97 10.42 -0.06
C LEU A 5 -24.74 9.12 -0.37
N ASN A 6 -25.30 9.03 -1.57
CA ASN A 6 -25.97 7.83 -2.04
C ASN A 6 -24.95 6.82 -2.61
N LYS A 7 -25.41 5.58 -2.87
CA LYS A 7 -24.54 4.51 -3.36
C LYS A 7 -23.79 4.90 -4.65
N PRO A 8 -24.44 5.42 -5.71
CA PRO A 8 -23.75 5.89 -6.92
C PRO A 8 -22.61 6.88 -6.66
N GLU A 9 -22.84 7.86 -5.78
CA GLU A 9 -21.83 8.87 -5.44
C GLU A 9 -20.62 8.23 -4.74
N LEU A 10 -20.85 7.34 -3.78
CA LEU A 10 -19.77 6.64 -3.08
C LEU A 10 -18.98 5.70 -4.01
N VAL A 11 -19.67 5.02 -4.93
CA VAL A 11 -19.01 4.20 -5.97
C VAL A 11 -18.15 5.09 -6.87
N SER A 12 -18.70 6.20 -7.35
CA SER A 12 -17.96 7.17 -8.17
C SER A 12 -16.73 7.72 -7.44
N MET A 13 -16.86 8.04 -6.15
CA MET A 13 -15.73 8.47 -5.32
C MET A 13 -14.65 7.39 -5.22
N LEU A 14 -15.02 6.13 -4.98
CA LEU A 14 -14.06 5.03 -4.91
C LEU A 14 -13.35 4.82 -6.26
N GLN A 15 -14.10 4.83 -7.36
CA GLN A 15 -13.53 4.75 -8.71
C GLN A 15 -12.56 5.89 -8.99
N GLN A 16 -12.90 7.12 -8.56
CA GLN A 16 -12.01 8.26 -8.69
C GLN A 16 -10.74 8.10 -7.85
N GLN A 17 -10.82 7.60 -6.60
CA GLN A 17 -9.63 7.34 -5.80
C GLN A 17 -8.71 6.31 -6.45
N LEU A 18 -9.27 5.22 -7.01
CA LEU A 18 -8.50 4.20 -7.71
C LEU A 18 -7.81 4.79 -8.96
N LYS A 19 -8.54 5.59 -9.75
CA LYS A 19 -7.98 6.26 -10.94
C LYS A 19 -6.88 7.26 -10.58
N ASP A 20 -7.07 8.05 -9.52
CA ASP A 20 -6.04 8.96 -9.03
C ASP A 20 -4.77 8.20 -8.62
N ILE A 21 -4.92 7.06 -7.92
CA ILE A 21 -3.79 6.21 -7.51
C ILE A 21 -3.05 5.68 -8.75
N GLU A 22 -3.76 5.22 -9.77
CA GLU A 22 -3.16 4.75 -11.03
C GLU A 22 -2.33 5.84 -11.71
N ILE A 23 -2.89 7.05 -11.85
CA ILE A 23 -2.20 8.21 -12.44
C ILE A 23 -0.94 8.55 -11.64
N LEU A 24 -1.06 8.64 -10.30
CA LEU A 24 0.07 8.95 -9.43
C LEU A 24 1.15 7.86 -9.45
N CYS A 25 0.77 6.59 -9.60
CA CYS A 25 1.75 5.52 -9.82
C CYS A 25 2.53 5.74 -11.12
N GLY A 26 1.86 6.17 -12.21
CA GLY A 26 2.52 6.51 -13.46
C GLY A 26 3.52 7.67 -13.31
N GLU A 27 3.17 8.72 -12.56
CA GLU A 27 4.07 9.83 -12.24
C GLU A 27 5.29 9.36 -11.42
N TYR A 28 5.06 8.51 -10.42
CA TYR A 28 6.14 7.92 -9.63
C TYR A 28 7.09 7.08 -10.49
N ASP A 29 6.53 6.23 -11.36
CA ASP A 29 7.31 5.36 -12.25
C ASP A 29 8.13 6.16 -13.28
N GLN A 30 7.75 7.42 -13.56
CA GLN A 30 8.52 8.38 -14.36
C GLN A 30 9.60 9.13 -13.57
N GLY A 31 9.72 8.88 -12.26
CA GLY A 31 10.76 9.44 -11.39
C GLY A 31 10.29 10.58 -10.48
N ASN A 32 9.00 10.92 -10.47
CA ASN A 32 8.46 11.94 -9.57
C ASN A 32 8.22 11.37 -8.17
N GLU A 33 9.28 11.20 -7.38
CA GLU A 33 9.18 10.60 -6.04
C GLU A 33 8.27 11.39 -5.06
N ALA A 34 8.02 12.67 -5.33
CA ALA A 34 7.21 13.54 -4.47
C ALA A 34 5.74 13.11 -4.38
N VAL A 35 5.24 12.31 -5.32
CA VAL A 35 3.82 11.87 -5.33
C VAL A 35 3.52 10.70 -4.39
N ILE A 36 4.54 10.10 -3.75
CA ILE A 36 4.34 8.96 -2.84
C ILE A 36 3.39 9.28 -1.68
N SER A 37 3.48 10.47 -1.09
CA SER A 37 2.55 10.90 -0.04
C SER A 37 1.13 11.02 -0.57
N LEU A 38 0.96 11.55 -1.79
CA LEU A 38 -0.35 11.67 -2.45
C LEU A 38 -0.98 10.31 -2.72
N ILE A 39 -0.19 9.31 -3.14
CA ILE A 39 -0.65 7.93 -3.28
C ILE A 39 -1.17 7.42 -1.92
N ALA A 40 -0.40 7.63 -0.85
CA ALA A 40 -0.79 7.21 0.50
C ALA A 40 -2.08 7.89 0.96
N GLU A 41 -2.25 9.19 0.71
CA GLU A 41 -3.48 9.94 1.03
C GLU A 41 -4.71 9.33 0.35
N ARG A 42 -4.62 9.01 -0.94
CA ARG A 42 -5.73 8.40 -1.70
C ARG A 42 -6.07 7.01 -1.17
N ILE A 43 -5.08 6.19 -0.84
CA ILE A 43 -5.30 4.87 -0.22
C ILE A 43 -5.96 5.03 1.16
N MET A 44 -5.56 6.04 1.95
CA MET A 44 -6.11 6.29 3.27
C MET A 44 -7.62 6.58 3.24
N VAL A 45 -8.10 7.32 2.24
CA VAL A 45 -9.55 7.59 2.05
C VAL A 45 -10.35 6.29 1.83
N ILE A 46 -9.73 5.29 1.18
CA ILE A 46 -10.40 4.02 0.87
C ILE A 46 -10.55 3.14 2.12
N PHE A 47 -9.52 3.08 2.99
CA PHE A 47 -9.42 2.11 4.08
C PHE A 47 -9.59 2.68 5.49
N HIS A 48 -9.27 3.96 5.71
CA HIS A 48 -9.20 4.53 7.06
C HIS A 48 -10.44 5.34 7.41
N ASN A 49 -10.99 5.09 8.59
CA ASN A 49 -11.95 6.00 9.21
C ASN A 49 -11.15 7.10 9.93
N THR A 50 -11.57 8.34 9.77
CA THR A 50 -11.12 9.47 10.59
C THR A 50 -12.26 9.90 11.51
N ASP A 51 -11.99 10.85 12.41
CA ASP A 51 -13.02 11.46 13.26
C ASP A 51 -14.10 12.19 12.45
N HIS A 52 -13.79 12.55 11.20
CA HIS A 52 -14.64 13.38 10.33
C HIS A 52 -15.14 12.65 9.07
N SER A 53 -14.56 11.50 8.71
CA SER A 53 -14.90 10.75 7.50
C SER A 53 -14.85 9.24 7.73
N LYS A 54 -15.71 8.50 7.04
CA LYS A 54 -15.67 7.03 7.05
C LYS A 54 -14.93 6.51 5.82
N ALA A 55 -14.23 5.40 5.96
CA ALA A 55 -13.58 4.68 4.88
C ALA A 55 -14.60 4.31 3.79
N LEU A 56 -14.26 4.51 2.51
CA LEU A 56 -15.16 4.22 1.39
C LEU A 56 -15.60 2.75 1.36
N LEU A 57 -14.69 1.80 1.63
CA LEU A 57 -15.03 0.37 1.67
C LEU A 57 -16.03 0.04 2.77
N GLY A 58 -15.90 0.69 3.94
CA GLY A 58 -16.85 0.54 5.03
C GLY A 58 -18.23 1.12 4.70
N GLN A 59 -18.27 2.29 4.05
CA GLN A 59 -19.52 2.93 3.64
C GLN A 59 -20.26 2.11 2.56
N LEU A 60 -19.53 1.56 1.59
CA LEU A 60 -20.06 0.72 0.52
C LEU A 60 -20.33 -0.74 0.95
N LYS A 61 -19.97 -1.11 2.19
CA LYS A 61 -20.06 -2.47 2.73
C LYS A 61 -19.34 -3.52 1.86
N LEU A 62 -18.11 -3.20 1.47
CA LEU A 62 -17.25 -4.03 0.60
C LEU A 62 -16.25 -4.89 1.38
N SER A 63 -16.40 -5.01 2.70
CA SER A 63 -15.47 -5.75 3.57
C SER A 63 -15.37 -7.24 3.30
N HIS A 64 -16.27 -7.79 2.48
CA HIS A 64 -16.25 -9.20 2.05
C HIS A 64 -15.32 -9.44 0.86
N LEU A 65 -14.85 -8.39 0.17
CA LEU A 65 -13.91 -8.56 -0.92
C LEU A 65 -12.56 -9.03 -0.38
N GLU A 66 -11.95 -9.95 -1.11
CA GLU A 66 -10.56 -10.34 -0.86
C GLU A 66 -9.61 -9.33 -1.50
N MET A 67 -8.42 -9.22 -0.92
CA MET A 67 -7.35 -8.35 -1.40
C MET A 67 -6.19 -9.19 -1.91
N TYR A 68 -5.60 -8.79 -3.03
CA TYR A 68 -4.36 -9.37 -3.51
C TYR A 68 -3.17 -8.96 -2.64
N CYS A 69 -2.27 -9.92 -2.44
CA CYS A 69 -1.15 -9.83 -1.53
C CYS A 69 0.07 -10.53 -2.15
N SER A 70 1.14 -9.76 -2.30
CA SER A 70 2.46 -10.19 -2.80
C SER A 70 3.49 -10.37 -1.69
N SER A 71 3.12 -10.07 -0.43
CA SER A 71 4.05 -10.12 0.69
C SER A 71 4.45 -11.55 1.00
N GLU A 72 5.75 -11.77 1.07
CA GLU A 72 6.34 -13.00 1.60
C GLU A 72 5.86 -13.27 3.04
N VAL A 73 6.01 -14.53 3.45
CA VAL A 73 5.67 -14.95 4.81
C VAL A 73 6.87 -14.71 5.71
N TYR A 74 6.73 -13.81 6.67
CA TYR A 74 7.75 -13.63 7.69
C TYR A 74 7.92 -14.90 8.53
N ASN A 75 9.14 -15.43 8.59
CA ASN A 75 9.50 -16.51 9.50
C ASN A 75 10.02 -15.92 10.82
N PRO A 76 9.28 -16.04 11.94
CA PRO A 76 9.68 -15.47 13.23
C PRO A 76 10.92 -16.13 13.84
N LYS A 77 11.37 -17.27 13.29
CA LYS A 77 12.64 -17.90 13.69
C LYS A 77 13.85 -17.27 12.99
N SER A 78 13.64 -16.41 11.98
CA SER A 78 14.71 -15.65 11.36
C SER A 78 15.10 -14.48 12.27
N LEU A 79 16.38 -14.36 12.62
CA LEU A 79 16.93 -13.23 13.37
C LEU A 79 17.16 -11.99 12.48
N THR A 80 16.68 -12.03 11.23
CA THR A 80 16.88 -10.97 10.25
C THR A 80 15.68 -10.04 10.20
N ASN A 81 15.98 -8.76 9.99
CA ASN A 81 15.03 -7.80 9.45
C ASN A 81 14.32 -8.35 8.19
N PHE A 82 13.12 -7.85 7.92
CA PHE A 82 12.23 -8.40 6.91
C PHE A 82 11.62 -7.29 6.06
N ILE A 83 11.61 -7.48 4.73
CA ILE A 83 10.89 -6.65 3.77
C ILE A 83 10.16 -7.60 2.83
N GLY A 84 8.87 -7.82 3.06
CA GLY A 84 8.10 -8.85 2.36
C GLY A 84 7.58 -8.45 0.99
N LEU A 85 7.43 -7.14 0.75
CA LEU A 85 6.79 -6.60 -0.45
C LEU A 85 7.75 -6.28 -1.60
N LEU A 86 9.04 -6.16 -1.31
CA LEU A 86 10.02 -5.70 -2.27
C LEU A 86 10.90 -6.85 -2.73
N LYS A 87 11.59 -6.64 -3.86
CA LYS A 87 12.68 -7.48 -4.32
C LYS A 87 13.95 -6.65 -4.35
N LEU A 88 15.08 -7.30 -4.07
CA LEU A 88 16.39 -6.69 -4.25
C LEU A 88 16.80 -6.86 -5.72
N MET A 89 17.16 -5.77 -6.39
CA MET A 89 17.50 -5.77 -7.80
C MET A 89 18.74 -4.92 -8.05
N HIS A 90 19.63 -5.38 -8.92
CA HIS A 90 20.79 -4.61 -9.33
C HIS A 90 20.40 -3.66 -10.47
N LYS A 91 20.50 -2.35 -10.23
CA LYS A 91 20.29 -1.28 -11.21
C LYS A 91 21.64 -0.87 -11.81
N VAL A 92 21.75 -0.91 -13.13
CA VAL A 92 22.97 -0.52 -13.86
C VAL A 92 23.34 0.93 -13.48
N GLY A 93 24.59 1.14 -13.06
CA GLY A 93 25.11 2.45 -12.65
C GLY A 93 24.72 2.91 -11.24
N LYS A 94 23.81 2.22 -10.54
CA LYS A 94 23.38 2.55 -9.16
C LYS A 94 23.71 1.45 -8.14
N GLY A 95 23.93 0.22 -8.60
CA GLY A 95 24.21 -0.94 -7.73
C GLY A 95 22.91 -1.62 -7.27
N TRP A 96 22.95 -2.28 -6.10
CA TRP A 96 21.78 -2.96 -5.55
C TRP A 96 20.78 -1.97 -4.96
N ASP A 97 19.49 -2.17 -5.25
CA ASP A 97 18.41 -1.34 -4.74
C ASP A 97 17.17 -2.20 -4.47
N TYR A 98 16.28 -1.74 -3.59
CA TYR A 98 14.96 -2.36 -3.45
C TYR A 98 14.02 -1.81 -4.51
N THR A 99 13.12 -2.66 -5.00
CA THR A 99 12.09 -2.25 -5.95
C THR A 99 10.79 -3.02 -5.69
N ALA A 100 9.66 -2.39 -5.99
CA ALA A 100 8.37 -3.02 -6.03
C ALA A 100 8.40 -4.24 -6.98
N LYS A 101 7.70 -5.31 -6.60
CA LYS A 101 7.66 -6.55 -7.37
C LYS A 101 6.90 -6.35 -8.68
N LEU A 102 5.76 -5.65 -8.61
CA LEU A 102 4.83 -5.34 -9.72
C LEU A 102 4.53 -6.55 -10.62
N ASP A 103 4.37 -7.70 -9.99
CA ASP A 103 4.22 -8.98 -10.68
C ASP A 103 2.90 -9.62 -10.25
N ARG A 104 2.00 -9.84 -11.21
CA ARG A 104 0.69 -10.48 -10.98
C ARG A 104 0.84 -11.95 -10.60
N SER A 105 1.91 -12.62 -11.03
CA SER A 105 2.10 -14.07 -10.85
C SER A 105 2.36 -14.47 -9.39
N VAL A 106 2.80 -13.53 -8.55
CA VAL A 106 3.07 -13.77 -7.13
C VAL A 106 1.93 -13.32 -6.20
N LEU A 107 0.81 -12.86 -6.77
CA LEU A 107 -0.34 -12.42 -5.99
C LEU A 107 -1.11 -13.61 -5.43
N THR A 108 -1.42 -13.52 -4.14
CA THR A 108 -2.30 -14.43 -3.40
C THR A 108 -3.45 -13.64 -2.82
N THR A 109 -4.61 -14.28 -2.57
CA THR A 109 -5.73 -13.57 -1.94
C THR A 109 -5.69 -13.71 -0.43
N VAL A 110 -6.07 -12.64 0.28
CA VAL A 110 -6.24 -12.61 1.73
C VAL A 110 -7.45 -11.74 2.09
N SER A 111 -7.96 -11.88 3.31
CA SER A 111 -9.00 -10.97 3.80
C SER A 111 -8.49 -9.53 3.89
N GLN A 112 -9.41 -8.56 3.74
CA GLN A 112 -9.09 -7.13 3.82
C GLN A 112 -8.38 -6.75 5.14
N GLU A 113 -8.84 -7.29 6.27
CA GLU A 113 -8.24 -7.04 7.60
C GLU A 113 -6.81 -7.59 7.68
N ASN A 114 -6.59 -8.78 7.12
CA ASN A 114 -5.24 -9.35 7.08
C ASN A 114 -4.32 -8.56 6.16
N TRP A 115 -4.82 -8.10 5.01
CA TRP A 115 -4.05 -7.27 4.09
C TRP A 115 -3.62 -5.95 4.72
N TRP A 116 -4.55 -5.26 5.36
CA TRP A 116 -4.38 -3.89 5.86
C TRP A 116 -3.66 -3.82 7.22
N ASN A 117 -4.10 -4.60 8.21
CA ASN A 117 -3.68 -4.44 9.61
C ASN A 117 -2.80 -5.57 10.14
N ASN A 118 -3.05 -6.83 9.75
CA ASN A 118 -2.42 -7.96 10.46
C ASN A 118 -1.13 -8.48 9.80
N LYS A 119 -1.08 -8.55 8.46
CA LYS A 119 0.08 -9.12 7.78
C LYS A 119 1.24 -8.13 7.83
N LYS A 120 2.30 -8.55 8.51
CA LYS A 120 3.57 -7.81 8.61
C LYS A 120 4.22 -7.76 7.23
N VAL A 121 4.55 -6.56 6.77
CA VAL A 121 5.23 -6.33 5.48
C VAL A 121 6.65 -5.83 5.65
N ILE A 122 6.95 -5.20 6.80
CA ILE A 122 8.29 -4.81 7.20
C ILE A 122 8.50 -5.19 8.67
N ILE A 123 9.68 -5.72 8.99
CA ILE A 123 10.19 -5.80 10.37
C ILE A 123 11.56 -5.17 10.35
N ASP A 124 11.70 -4.07 11.10
CA ASP A 124 12.92 -3.27 11.10
C ASP A 124 14.04 -3.89 11.93
N SER A 125 15.15 -3.19 12.04
CA SER A 125 16.34 -3.69 12.73
C SER A 125 16.17 -3.76 14.26
N ASP A 126 15.16 -3.10 14.83
CA ASP A 126 14.79 -3.19 16.24
C ASP A 126 13.70 -4.27 16.48
N GLY A 127 13.28 -4.98 15.44
CA GLY A 127 12.23 -6.00 15.51
C GLY A 127 10.81 -5.41 15.51
N ILE A 128 10.65 -4.11 15.24
CA ILE A 128 9.35 -3.46 15.16
C ILE A 128 8.66 -3.87 13.87
N ALA A 129 7.46 -4.44 13.99
CA ALA A 129 6.65 -4.86 12.86
C ALA A 129 5.76 -3.73 12.33
N PHE A 130 5.65 -3.65 11.01
CA PHE A 130 4.81 -2.71 10.29
C PHE A 130 3.91 -3.47 9.30
N ALA A 131 2.62 -3.15 9.35
CA ALA A 131 1.63 -3.54 8.34
C ALA A 131 1.37 -2.37 7.39
N ARG A 132 0.66 -2.65 6.28
CA ARG A 132 0.37 -1.65 5.23
C ARG A 132 -0.34 -0.42 5.80
N GLY A 133 -1.36 -0.62 6.61
CA GLY A 133 -2.15 0.47 7.17
C GLY A 133 -1.35 1.44 8.03
N LYS A 134 -0.35 0.93 8.80
CA LYS A 134 0.53 1.76 9.61
C LYS A 134 1.44 2.64 8.73
N ILE A 135 2.01 2.06 7.67
CA ILE A 135 2.89 2.78 6.74
C ILE A 135 2.11 3.87 6.00
N ILE A 136 0.96 3.50 5.41
CA ILE A 136 0.12 4.43 4.65
C ILE A 136 -0.40 5.56 5.55
N LYS A 137 -0.91 5.24 6.75
CA LYS A 137 -1.38 6.25 7.70
C LYS A 137 -0.30 7.25 8.07
N SER A 138 0.92 6.77 8.35
CA SER A 138 2.04 7.64 8.73
C SER A 138 2.35 8.64 7.62
N LEU A 139 2.44 8.17 6.38
CA LEU A 139 2.75 9.03 5.22
C LEU A 139 1.65 10.02 4.90
N ALA A 140 0.39 9.56 4.89
CA ALA A 140 -0.76 10.39 4.54
C ALA A 140 -1.02 11.52 5.55
N ASN A 141 -0.69 11.31 6.83
CA ASN A 141 -0.84 12.31 7.88
C ASN A 141 0.44 13.14 8.11
N ALA A 142 1.50 12.93 7.34
CA ALA A 142 2.84 13.48 7.61
C ALA A 142 3.35 13.19 9.05
N GLU A 143 2.93 12.06 9.62
CA GLU A 143 3.43 11.58 10.91
C GLU A 143 4.78 10.88 10.72
N PRO A 144 5.76 11.07 11.62
CA PRO A 144 7.07 10.43 11.51
C PRO A 144 6.96 8.90 11.56
N LEU A 145 7.35 8.23 10.45
CA LEU A 145 7.56 6.79 10.44
C LEU A 145 8.98 6.49 10.92
N VAL A 146 9.13 6.23 12.22
CA VAL A 146 10.43 5.84 12.79
C VAL A 146 10.71 4.38 12.41
N LEU A 147 11.58 4.19 11.43
CA LEU A 147 11.96 2.89 10.89
C LEU A 147 13.48 2.70 11.02
N ASN A 148 13.92 1.70 11.79
CA ASN A 148 15.34 1.42 11.91
C ASN A 148 15.86 0.59 10.71
N THR A 149 16.46 1.28 9.76
CA THR A 149 16.99 0.71 8.51
C THR A 149 18.46 0.29 8.60
N SER A 150 19.10 0.36 9.77
CA SER A 150 20.55 0.13 9.93
C SER A 150 21.03 -1.26 9.48
N GLY A 151 20.18 -2.28 9.61
CA GLY A 151 20.43 -3.63 9.11
C GLY A 151 20.21 -3.81 7.61
N TRP A 152 19.68 -2.80 6.89
CA TRP A 152 19.49 -2.82 5.44
C TRP A 152 20.55 -1.94 4.78
N THR A 153 21.68 -2.55 4.45
CA THR A 153 22.74 -1.88 3.67
C THR A 153 22.86 -2.51 2.30
N VAL A 154 22.93 -1.67 1.28
CA VAL A 154 23.32 -2.08 -0.08
C VAL A 154 24.66 -1.50 -0.42
N LYS A 155 25.33 -2.12 -1.39
CA LYS A 155 26.56 -1.60 -1.97
C LYS A 155 26.27 -1.01 -3.35
N ASP A 156 26.78 0.18 -3.59
CA ASP A 156 26.83 0.76 -4.93
C ASP A 156 27.91 0.06 -5.79
N THR A 157 28.09 0.54 -7.03
CA THR A 157 29.08 0.01 -7.98
C THR A 157 30.53 0.22 -7.54
N GLU A 158 30.78 1.16 -6.62
CA GLU A 158 32.09 1.48 -6.05
C GLU A 158 32.34 0.73 -4.72
N GLY A 159 31.34 -0.01 -4.22
CA GLY A 159 31.39 -0.75 -2.97
C GLY A 159 31.02 0.07 -1.74
N ASN A 160 30.61 1.33 -1.89
CA ASN A 160 30.15 2.17 -0.79
C ASN A 160 28.81 1.65 -0.27
N LYS A 161 28.67 1.61 1.05
CA LYS A 161 27.42 1.21 1.69
C LYS A 161 26.47 2.39 1.76
N SER A 162 25.24 2.20 1.32
CA SER A 162 24.16 3.18 1.49
C SER A 162 22.97 2.55 2.21
N THR A 163 22.34 3.35 3.05
CA THR A 163 21.08 3.02 3.69
C THR A 163 19.96 3.22 2.68
N ILE A 164 19.11 2.22 2.47
CA ILE A 164 17.93 2.37 1.61
C ILE A 164 16.73 2.76 2.45
N ASN A 165 15.92 3.67 1.92
CA ASN A 165 14.57 3.89 2.37
C ASN A 165 13.60 2.98 1.59
N PRO A 166 13.05 1.90 2.18
CA PRO A 166 12.16 0.97 1.47
C PRO A 166 10.75 1.54 1.27
N ILE A 167 10.43 2.69 1.86
CA ILE A 167 9.06 3.18 1.97
C ILE A 167 8.44 3.55 0.62
N PRO A 168 9.09 4.31 -0.29
CA PRO A 168 8.51 4.65 -1.60
C PRO A 168 8.07 3.42 -2.38
N GLU A 169 8.97 2.46 -2.55
CA GLU A 169 8.71 1.22 -3.28
C GLU A 169 7.66 0.34 -2.57
N THR A 170 7.60 0.40 -1.22
CA THR A 170 6.57 -0.30 -0.44
C THR A 170 5.18 0.27 -0.74
N VAL A 171 5.04 1.60 -0.75
CA VAL A 171 3.79 2.28 -1.11
C VAL A 171 3.39 1.95 -2.54
N ARG A 172 4.36 1.97 -3.47
CA ARG A 172 4.12 1.61 -4.87
C ARG A 172 3.60 0.18 -5.02
N GLN A 173 4.15 -0.77 -4.26
CA GLN A 173 3.66 -2.16 -4.24
C GLN A 173 2.27 -2.28 -3.60
N ILE A 174 1.98 -1.54 -2.53
CA ILE A 174 0.63 -1.50 -1.90
C ILE A 174 -0.40 -0.96 -2.89
N ALA A 175 -0.05 0.10 -3.63
CA ALA A 175 -0.91 0.66 -4.66
C ALA A 175 -1.18 -0.34 -5.79
N PHE A 176 -0.15 -1.06 -6.25
CA PHE A 176 -0.31 -2.14 -7.22
C PHE A 176 -1.29 -3.21 -6.73
N GLU A 177 -1.06 -3.77 -5.54
CA GLU A 177 -1.96 -4.78 -4.95
C GLU A 177 -3.40 -4.28 -4.85
N LEU A 178 -3.59 -3.02 -4.46
CA LEU A 178 -4.91 -2.41 -4.38
C LEU A 178 -5.58 -2.31 -5.75
N LEU A 179 -4.90 -1.75 -6.75
CA LEU A 179 -5.46 -1.60 -8.10
C LEU A 179 -5.84 -2.96 -8.69
N GLU A 180 -4.95 -3.96 -8.57
CA GLU A 180 -5.20 -5.33 -9.03
C GLU A 180 -6.40 -5.97 -8.31
N SER A 181 -6.59 -5.68 -7.00
CA SER A 181 -7.73 -6.21 -6.24
C SER A 181 -9.08 -5.69 -6.73
N PHE A 182 -9.10 -4.56 -7.43
CA PHE A 182 -10.32 -3.90 -7.91
C PHE A 182 -10.46 -3.86 -9.45
N GLU A 183 -9.47 -4.33 -10.22
CA GLU A 183 -9.42 -4.24 -11.70
C GLU A 183 -10.67 -4.82 -12.38
N HIS A 184 -11.26 -5.87 -11.80
CA HIS A 184 -12.41 -6.58 -12.37
C HIS A 184 -13.63 -6.58 -11.45
N VAL A 185 -13.65 -5.70 -10.44
CA VAL A 185 -14.75 -5.61 -9.47
C VAL A 185 -15.82 -4.65 -9.99
N ASP A 186 -17.02 -5.14 -10.28
CA ASP A 186 -18.19 -4.28 -10.46
C ASP A 186 -18.69 -3.78 -9.10
N LEU A 187 -18.22 -2.60 -8.71
CA LEU A 187 -18.55 -1.96 -7.44
C LEU A 187 -20.04 -1.71 -7.23
N ASN A 188 -20.83 -1.55 -8.31
CA ASN A 188 -22.27 -1.38 -8.19
C ASN A 188 -22.95 -2.71 -7.83
N GLN A 189 -22.48 -3.82 -8.39
CA GLN A 189 -23.00 -5.15 -8.07
C GLN A 189 -22.54 -5.62 -6.68
N GLU A 190 -21.26 -5.47 -6.37
CA GLU A 190 -20.67 -5.97 -5.12
C GLU A 190 -21.09 -5.17 -3.88
N SER A 191 -21.38 -3.88 -4.03
CA SER A 191 -21.73 -3.06 -2.87
C SER A 191 -23.10 -3.45 -2.29
N LYS A 192 -23.05 -3.87 -1.02
CA LYS A 192 -24.23 -4.23 -0.19
C LYS A 192 -24.91 -3.02 0.43
N LEU A 193 -24.53 -1.81 0.05
CA LEU A 193 -25.25 -0.60 0.40
C LEU A 193 -26.54 -0.56 -0.42
N HIS A 194 -27.71 -0.55 0.24
CA HIS A 194 -28.98 -0.45 -0.47
C HIS A 194 -29.17 0.98 -1.01
N TYR A 195 -29.75 1.11 -2.21
CA TYR A 195 -30.26 2.39 -2.67
C TYR A 195 -31.29 2.89 -1.66
N LYS A 196 -31.08 4.10 -1.14
CA LYS A 196 -32.22 4.85 -0.62
C LYS A 196 -32.96 5.37 -1.86
N LEU A 197 -34.11 4.75 -2.15
CA LEU A 197 -35.11 5.30 -3.05
C LEU A 197 -35.59 6.65 -2.53
#